data_AF-A0A7Y5NDF6-F1
#
_entry.id   AF-A0A7Y5NDF6-F1
#
_cell.length_a   1.000
_cell.length_b   1.000
_cell.length_c   1.000
_cell.angle_alpha   90.00
_cell.angle_beta   90.00
_cell.angle_gamma   90.00
#
_symmetry.space_group_name_H-M   'P 1'
#
loop_
_entity.id
_entity.type
_entity.pdbx_description
1 polymer ?
#
loop_
_entity_poly.entity_id
_entity_poly.type
_entity_poly.pdbx_seq_one_letter_code
_entity_poly.pdbx_strand_id
1 'polypeptide(L)'
;MTVVKYDAVFREQWENFVTQSSQGTLFHTRAFLSYHPPERFEDASLLFLKKKKLLAVLPAALVQKDAACTLVSHPGASFGGLVAAPNLSLRDCEALVAALVQHSRAQNVVAVEIALSPLFYCPPINTELEYAYYRAGFRYQRRELTQA
;
A
#
# COMPACT_ATOMS: atom_id res chain seq x y z
N MET A 1 0.39 13.64 -8.77
CA MET A 1 0.61 12.19 -8.81
C MET A 1 -0.68 11.54 -9.24
N THR A 2 -0.61 10.50 -10.05
CA THR A 2 -1.80 9.81 -10.55
C THR A 2 -1.94 8.48 -9.82
N VAL A 3 -3.14 8.18 -9.35
CA VAL A 3 -3.47 6.90 -8.71
C VAL A 3 -4.30 6.09 -9.70
N VAL A 4 -3.91 4.85 -9.94
CA VAL A 4 -4.55 3.93 -10.89
C VAL A 4 -4.92 2.66 -10.14
N LYS A 5 -6.15 2.17 -10.30
CA LYS A 5 -6.56 0.87 -9.75
C LYS A 5 -5.82 -0.24 -10.49
N TYR A 6 -5.34 -1.23 -9.75
CA TYR A 6 -4.69 -2.40 -10.32
C TYR A 6 -5.66 -3.17 -11.23
N ASP A 7 -5.12 -3.67 -12.33
CA ASP A 7 -5.74 -4.65 -13.21
C ASP A 7 -4.69 -5.69 -13.63
N ALA A 8 -5.13 -6.76 -14.30
CA ALA A 8 -4.25 -7.83 -14.72
C ALA A 8 -3.18 -7.39 -15.73
N VAL A 9 -3.38 -6.29 -16.48
CA VAL A 9 -2.38 -5.80 -17.45
C VAL A 9 -1.17 -5.20 -16.75
N PHE A 10 -1.32 -4.74 -15.51
CA PHE A 10 -0.21 -4.26 -14.68
C PHE A 10 0.54 -5.36 -13.92
N ARG A 11 0.14 -6.63 -14.04
CA ARG A 11 0.74 -7.72 -13.24
C ARG A 11 2.25 -7.75 -13.34
N GLU A 12 2.81 -7.82 -14.55
CA GLU A 12 4.26 -7.93 -14.74
C GLU A 12 4.99 -6.69 -14.19
N GLN A 13 4.46 -5.49 -14.45
CA GLN A 13 5.03 -4.24 -13.95
C GLN A 13 5.03 -4.20 -12.41
N TRP A 14 3.96 -4.67 -11.77
CA TRP A 14 3.84 -4.75 -10.33
C TRP A 14 4.85 -5.73 -9.74
N GLU A 15 4.93 -6.96 -10.27
CA GLU A 15 5.84 -7.99 -9.77
C GLU A 15 7.30 -7.55 -9.87
N ASN A 16 7.68 -6.97 -11.01
CA ASN A 16 9.01 -6.42 -11.22
C ASN A 16 9.30 -5.28 -10.23
N PHE A 17 8.33 -4.40 -10.00
CA PHE A 17 8.48 -3.28 -9.07
C PHE A 17 8.66 -3.74 -7.62
N VAL A 18 7.86 -4.70 -7.16
CA VAL A 18 7.96 -5.27 -5.80
C VAL A 18 9.31 -5.96 -5.61
N THR A 19 9.74 -6.75 -6.60
CA THR A 19 11.01 -7.51 -6.54
C THR A 19 12.24 -6.58 -6.52
N GLN A 20 12.16 -5.44 -7.19
CA GLN A 20 13.24 -4.44 -7.22
C GLN A 20 13.24 -3.48 -6.03
N SER A 21 12.18 -3.47 -5.22
CA SER A 21 12.07 -2.59 -4.06
C SER A 21 12.69 -3.22 -2.83
N SER A 22 13.47 -2.44 -2.08
CA SER A 22 13.97 -2.82 -0.75
C SER A 22 12.88 -2.89 0.32
N GLN A 23 11.67 -2.38 0.02
CA GLN A 23 10.51 -2.40 0.89
C GLN A 23 9.46 -3.45 0.47
N GLY A 24 9.67 -4.08 -0.69
CA GLY A 24 8.82 -5.15 -1.19
C GLY A 24 9.11 -6.48 -0.49
N THR A 25 8.07 -7.25 -0.23
CA THR A 25 8.19 -8.62 0.29
C THR A 25 7.26 -9.54 -0.49
N LEU A 26 7.36 -10.86 -0.27
CA LEU A 26 6.43 -11.84 -0.84
C LEU A 26 4.96 -11.43 -0.65
N PHE A 27 4.61 -10.85 0.50
CA PHE A 27 3.25 -10.40 0.84
C PHE A 27 2.69 -9.29 -0.07
N HIS A 28 3.55 -8.61 -0.83
CA HIS A 28 3.16 -7.56 -1.77
C HIS A 28 3.03 -8.08 -3.21
N THR A 29 3.48 -9.30 -3.51
CA THR A 29 3.47 -9.87 -4.86
C THR A 29 2.06 -10.23 -5.30
N ARG A 30 1.76 -10.09 -6.60
CA ARG A 30 0.44 -10.51 -7.12
C ARG A 30 0.31 -12.02 -7.09
N ALA A 31 1.40 -12.75 -7.31
CA ALA A 31 1.47 -14.20 -7.15
C ALA A 31 0.98 -14.65 -5.77
N PHE A 32 1.49 -14.04 -4.69
CA PHE A 32 1.02 -14.32 -3.34
C PHE A 32 -0.45 -13.89 -3.17
N LEU A 33 -0.80 -12.64 -3.46
CA LEU A 33 -2.16 -12.14 -3.20
C LEU A 33 -3.26 -12.91 -3.96
N SER A 34 -2.92 -13.46 -5.13
CA SER A 34 -3.85 -14.23 -5.98
C SER A 34 -4.07 -15.69 -5.56
N TYR A 35 -3.40 -16.19 -4.51
CA TYR A 35 -3.64 -17.58 -4.07
C TYR A 35 -5.04 -17.78 -3.47
N HIS A 36 -5.65 -16.69 -2.98
CA HIS A 36 -7.00 -16.70 -2.45
C HIS A 36 -8.04 -16.77 -3.58
N PRO A 37 -9.21 -17.40 -3.36
CA PRO A 37 -10.30 -17.38 -4.32
C PRO A 37 -10.67 -15.95 -4.74
N PRO A 38 -10.96 -15.68 -6.03
CA PRO A 38 -11.21 -14.32 -6.52
C PRO A 38 -12.30 -13.54 -5.78
N GLU A 39 -13.30 -14.24 -5.24
CA GLU A 39 -14.44 -13.64 -4.54
C GLU A 39 -14.20 -13.42 -3.03
N ARG A 40 -13.03 -13.82 -2.52
CA ARG A 40 -12.73 -13.70 -1.08
C ARG A 40 -12.55 -12.26 -0.63
N PHE A 41 -11.97 -11.42 -1.50
CA PHE A 41 -11.64 -10.03 -1.19
C PHE A 41 -11.98 -9.12 -2.37
N GLU A 42 -12.55 -7.95 -2.10
CA GLU A 42 -12.75 -6.92 -3.11
C GLU A 42 -11.43 -6.18 -3.35
N ASP A 43 -10.63 -6.66 -4.30
CA ASP A 43 -9.33 -6.05 -4.60
C ASP A 43 -9.49 -4.59 -5.05
N ALA A 44 -8.78 -3.72 -4.35
CA ALA A 44 -8.68 -2.29 -4.61
C ALA A 44 -7.22 -1.84 -4.52
N SER A 45 -6.31 -2.70 -4.96
CA SER A 45 -4.88 -2.41 -5.01
C SER A 45 -4.60 -1.24 -5.94
N LEU A 46 -3.61 -0.42 -5.60
CA LEU A 46 -3.36 0.85 -6.25
C LEU A 46 -1.92 0.96 -6.77
N LEU A 47 -1.76 1.57 -7.93
CA LEU A 47 -0.49 2.01 -8.50
C LEU A 47 -0.38 3.53 -8.43
N PHE A 48 0.78 4.04 -8.06
CA PHE A 48 1.05 5.47 -7.94
C PHE A 48 2.07 5.89 -8.98
N LEU A 49 1.66 6.75 -9.91
CA LEU A 49 2.51 7.20 -11.02
C LEU A 49 2.87 8.69 -10.90
N LYS A 50 4.14 8.99 -11.11
CA LYS A 50 4.67 10.35 -11.23
C LYS A 50 5.28 10.51 -12.62
N LYS A 51 4.72 11.40 -13.45
CA LYS A 51 5.14 11.60 -14.85
C LYS A 51 5.21 10.28 -15.64
N LYS A 52 4.17 9.43 -15.53
CA LYS A 52 4.08 8.08 -16.12
C LYS A 52 5.05 7.02 -15.59
N LYS A 53 5.94 7.37 -14.65
CA LYS A 53 6.81 6.39 -13.97
C LYS A 53 6.10 5.85 -12.73
N LEU A 54 6.08 4.53 -12.56
CA LEU A 54 5.60 3.87 -11.34
C LEU A 54 6.51 4.24 -10.17
N LEU A 55 5.93 4.78 -9.11
CA LEU A 55 6.64 5.30 -7.93
C LEU A 55 6.33 4.48 -6.68
N ALA A 56 5.13 3.94 -6.57
CA ALA A 56 4.74 3.04 -5.50
C ALA A 56 3.59 2.14 -5.91
N VAL A 57 3.41 1.06 -5.17
CA VAL A 57 2.25 0.17 -5.24
C VAL A 57 1.70 -0.07 -3.84
N LEU A 58 0.38 -0.20 -3.70
CA LEU A 58 -0.30 -0.53 -2.45
C LEU A 58 -1.21 -1.73 -2.67
N PRO A 59 -0.87 -2.92 -2.16
CA PRO A 59 -1.82 -4.02 -2.13
C PRO A 59 -2.93 -3.67 -1.13
N ALA A 60 -4.16 -3.57 -1.61
CA ALA A 60 -5.30 -3.16 -0.79
C ALA A 60 -6.59 -3.87 -1.22
N ALA A 61 -7.55 -3.89 -0.30
CA ALA A 61 -8.91 -4.33 -0.55
C ALA A 61 -9.90 -3.36 0.10
N LEU A 62 -11.13 -3.36 -0.41
CA LEU A 62 -12.24 -2.69 0.26
C LEU A 62 -12.88 -3.66 1.25
N VAL A 63 -13.19 -3.15 2.44
CA VAL A 63 -13.93 -3.86 3.48
C VAL A 63 -15.13 -3.02 3.87
N GLN A 64 -16.31 -3.62 3.79
CA GLN A 64 -17.55 -3.02 4.24
C GLN A 64 -17.79 -3.35 5.71
N LYS A 65 -17.99 -2.33 6.54
CA LYS A 65 -18.32 -2.47 7.97
C LYS A 65 -19.39 -1.46 8.35
N ASP A 66 -20.53 -1.92 8.88
CA ASP A 66 -21.61 -1.07 9.39
C ASP A 66 -22.04 0.06 8.42
N ALA A 67 -22.18 -0.29 7.13
CA ALA A 67 -22.49 0.60 5.99
C ALA A 67 -21.40 1.62 5.59
N ALA A 68 -20.21 1.54 6.20
CA ALA A 68 -19.03 2.30 5.82
C ALA A 68 -18.04 1.43 5.02
N CYS A 69 -17.41 2.03 4.01
CA CYS A 69 -16.37 1.41 3.22
C CYS A 69 -14.99 1.88 3.69
N THR A 70 -14.11 0.93 4.02
CA THR A 70 -12.72 1.19 4.44
C THR A 70 -11.77 0.57 3.43
N LEU A 71 -10.75 1.32 3.01
CA LEU A 71 -9.64 0.78 2.24
C LEU A 71 -8.61 0.26 3.23
N VAL A 72 -8.34 -1.05 3.19
CA VAL A 72 -7.39 -1.69 4.08
C VAL A 72 -6.23 -2.28 3.28
N SER A 73 -5.05 -2.38 3.88
CA SER A 73 -4.00 -3.28 3.38
C SER A 73 -4.58 -4.67 3.07
N HIS A 74 -4.19 -5.26 1.94
CA HIS A 74 -4.86 -6.44 1.41
C HIS A 74 -4.98 -7.57 2.46
N PRO A 75 -6.20 -7.99 2.87
CA PRO A 75 -6.37 -8.91 4.01
C PRO A 75 -5.87 -10.34 3.75
N GLY A 76 -5.57 -10.66 2.50
CA GLY A 76 -4.86 -11.89 2.12
C GLY A 76 -3.40 -11.95 2.56
N ALA A 77 -2.84 -10.87 3.11
CA ALA A 77 -1.47 -10.78 3.61
C ALA A 77 -1.43 -10.42 5.10
N SER A 78 -0.40 -10.91 5.81
CA SER A 78 -0.21 -10.61 7.24
C SER A 78 0.09 -9.13 7.50
N PHE A 79 0.81 -8.50 6.56
CA PHE A 79 1.05 -7.07 6.47
C PHE A 79 1.15 -6.68 4.99
N GLY A 80 1.00 -5.40 4.66
CA GLY A 80 0.98 -4.97 3.26
C GLY A 80 0.84 -3.46 3.13
N GLY A 81 1.94 -2.74 3.33
CA GLY A 81 1.98 -1.29 3.21
C GLY A 81 2.22 -0.82 1.76
N LEU A 82 2.40 0.48 1.60
CA LEU A 82 2.95 1.03 0.36
C LEU A 82 4.36 0.47 0.15
N VAL A 83 4.59 -0.17 -0.98
CA VAL A 83 5.93 -0.43 -1.50
C VAL A 83 6.30 0.75 -2.36
N ALA A 84 7.30 1.53 -1.94
CA ALA A 84 7.76 2.68 -2.70
C ALA A 84 9.08 2.37 -3.42
N ALA A 85 9.38 3.15 -4.45
CA ALA A 85 10.67 3.08 -5.12
C ALA A 85 11.81 3.41 -4.13
N PRO A 86 13.04 2.93 -4.36
CA PRO A 86 14.16 3.29 -3.49
C PRO A 86 14.41 4.81 -3.54
N ASN A 87 14.91 5.35 -2.43
CA ASN A 87 15.36 6.75 -2.30
C ASN A 87 14.28 7.80 -2.61
N LEU A 88 13.03 7.57 -2.24
CA LEU A 88 12.01 8.62 -2.31
C LEU A 88 12.38 9.77 -1.38
N SER A 89 12.26 11.00 -1.89
CA SER A 89 12.31 12.18 -1.04
C SER A 89 11.10 12.23 -0.10
N LEU A 90 11.25 12.85 1.07
CA LEU A 90 10.12 13.10 1.97
C LEU A 90 8.94 13.78 1.26
N ARG A 91 9.22 14.74 0.37
CA ARG A 91 8.20 15.42 -0.44
C ARG A 91 7.42 14.46 -1.33
N ASP A 92 8.07 13.44 -1.88
CA ASP A 92 7.41 12.41 -2.68
C ASP A 92 6.59 11.45 -1.81
N CYS A 93 7.07 11.08 -0.62
CA CYS A 93 6.29 10.32 0.36
C CYS A 93 5.03 11.07 0.80
N GLU A 94 5.13 12.37 1.10
CA GLU A 94 3.98 13.20 1.44
C GLU A 94 2.99 13.32 0.29
N ALA A 95 3.49 13.48 -0.94
CA ALA A 95 2.64 13.48 -2.12
C ALA A 95 1.95 12.13 -2.33
N LEU A 96 2.61 11.00 -2.00
CA LEU A 96 2.04 9.64 -2.10
C LEU A 96 0.87 9.49 -1.16
N VAL A 97 1.08 9.81 0.11
CA VAL A 97 0.04 9.71 1.14
C VAL A 97 -1.12 10.67 0.86
N ALA A 98 -0.83 11.91 0.42
CA ALA A 98 -1.87 12.85 0.03
C ALA A 98 -2.71 12.33 -1.17
N ALA A 99 -2.05 11.74 -2.17
CA ALA A 99 -2.73 11.15 -3.32
C ALA A 99 -3.60 9.94 -2.94
N LEU A 100 -3.11 9.10 -2.02
CA LEU A 100 -3.89 7.99 -1.43
C LEU A 100 -5.16 8.51 -0.76
N VAL A 101 -5.03 9.47 0.17
CA VAL A 101 -6.18 10.05 0.89
C VAL A 101 -7.17 10.70 -0.07
N GLN A 102 -6.69 11.46 -1.06
CA GLN A 102 -7.55 12.10 -2.05
C GLN A 102 -8.30 11.07 -2.91
N HIS A 103 -7.60 10.03 -3.36
CA HIS A 103 -8.20 8.94 -4.14
C HIS A 103 -9.27 8.20 -3.33
N SER A 104 -8.98 7.81 -2.08
CA SER A 104 -9.93 7.14 -1.19
C SER A 104 -11.18 7.98 -0.96
N ARG A 105 -11.04 9.28 -0.69
CA ARG A 105 -12.19 10.19 -0.53
C ARG A 105 -13.05 10.27 -1.79
N ALA A 106 -12.43 10.33 -2.96
CA ALA A 106 -13.16 10.35 -4.24
C ALA A 106 -13.94 9.05 -4.51
N GLN A 107 -13.56 7.95 -3.86
CA GLN A 107 -14.25 6.66 -3.91
C GLN A 107 -15.25 6.46 -2.75
N ASN A 108 -15.58 7.51 -1.99
CA ASN A 108 -16.44 7.45 -0.79
C ASN A 108 -15.94 6.50 0.30
N VAL A 109 -14.63 6.23 0.33
CA VAL A 109 -14.00 5.47 1.42
C VAL A 109 -13.86 6.39 2.62
N VAL A 110 -14.37 5.95 3.78
CA VAL A 110 -14.41 6.77 5.01
C VAL A 110 -13.14 6.65 5.85
N ALA A 111 -12.38 5.58 5.67
CA ALA A 111 -11.15 5.31 6.41
C ALA A 111 -10.13 4.54 5.56
N VAL A 112 -8.85 4.77 5.85
CA VAL A 112 -7.74 4.04 5.25
C VAL A 112 -6.91 3.44 6.38
N GLU A 113 -6.78 2.11 6.40
CA GLU A 113 -6.00 1.38 7.39
C GLU A 113 -4.82 0.69 6.70
N ILE A 114 -3.60 0.98 7.15
CA ILE A 114 -2.38 0.44 6.56
C ILE A 114 -1.66 -0.45 7.58
N ALA A 115 -1.48 -1.72 7.24
CA ALA A 115 -0.66 -2.66 7.98
C ALA A 115 0.80 -2.55 7.52
N LEU A 116 1.61 -1.80 8.26
CA LEU A 116 3.02 -1.57 7.96
C LEU A 116 3.83 -2.87 8.00
N SER A 117 4.77 -3.00 7.07
CA SER A 117 5.75 -4.09 7.08
C SER A 117 6.68 -3.93 8.30
N PRO A 118 7.01 -5.02 9.02
CA PRO A 118 8.00 -4.95 10.09
C PRO A 118 9.37 -4.49 9.57
N LEU A 119 10.01 -3.57 10.31
CA LEU A 119 11.21 -2.84 9.86
C LEU A 119 12.38 -3.73 9.42
N PHE A 120 12.56 -4.88 10.06
CA PHE A 120 13.67 -5.81 9.75
C PHE A 120 13.46 -6.62 8.47
N TYR A 121 12.25 -6.63 7.90
CA TYR A 121 12.02 -7.19 6.57
C TYR A 121 12.35 -6.21 5.44
N CYS A 122 12.59 -4.92 5.74
CA CYS A 122 12.74 -3.86 4.75
C CYS A 122 14.04 -3.03 4.94
N PRO A 123 15.24 -3.63 4.79
CA PRO A 123 16.50 -2.88 4.84
C PRO A 123 16.79 -2.14 3.52
N PRO A 124 17.29 -0.88 3.54
CA PRO A 124 17.56 -0.05 4.71
C PRO A 124 16.28 0.53 5.32
N ILE A 125 16.28 0.70 6.64
CA ILE A 125 15.17 1.32 7.36
C ILE A 125 14.93 2.73 6.81
N ASN A 126 13.74 2.94 6.24
CA ASN A 126 13.27 4.22 5.74
C ASN A 126 12.00 4.59 6.52
N THR A 127 11.97 5.78 7.12
CA THR A 127 10.86 6.23 7.98
C THR A 127 10.08 7.39 7.37
N GLU A 128 10.50 7.87 6.20
CA GLU A 128 9.92 9.02 5.52
C GLU A 128 8.46 8.78 5.15
N LEU A 129 8.12 7.54 4.79
CA LEU A 129 6.74 7.14 4.52
C LEU A 129 5.89 7.10 5.80
N GLU A 130 6.43 6.57 6.91
CA GLU A 130 5.76 6.60 8.22
C GLU A 130 5.53 8.04 8.70
N TYR A 131 6.52 8.91 8.55
CA TYR A 131 6.39 10.32 8.88
C TYR A 131 5.35 11.03 7.98
N ALA A 132 5.29 10.67 6.70
CA ALA A 132 4.26 11.18 5.79
C ALA A 132 2.85 10.75 6.20
N TYR A 133 2.66 9.50 6.65
CA TYR A 133 1.38 9.05 7.23
C TYR A 133 1.01 9.88 8.47
N TYR A 134 1.95 10.05 9.39
CA TYR A 134 1.75 10.87 10.59
C TYR A 134 1.32 12.31 10.23
N ARG A 135 2.03 12.95 9.29
CA ARG A 135 1.69 14.30 8.81
C ARG A 135 0.32 14.40 8.14
N ALA A 136 -0.15 13.32 7.51
CA ALA A 136 -1.48 13.24 6.90
C ALA A 136 -2.59 12.93 7.92
N GLY A 137 -2.27 12.77 9.20
CA GLY A 137 -3.23 12.56 10.29
C GLY A 137 -3.55 11.09 10.58
N PHE A 138 -2.79 10.15 10.02
CA PHE A 138 -2.91 8.74 10.39
C PHE A 138 -2.52 8.54 11.86
N ARG A 139 -3.16 7.56 12.51
CA ARG A 139 -2.92 7.23 13.91
C ARG A 139 -2.69 5.73 14.03
N TYR A 140 -1.85 5.33 15.00
CA TYR A 140 -1.68 3.92 15.31
C TYR A 140 -2.95 3.37 15.95
N GLN A 141 -3.52 2.34 15.32
CA GLN A 141 -4.72 1.64 15.83
C GLN A 141 -4.34 0.34 16.54
N ARG A 142 -3.36 -0.39 16.01
CA ARG A 142 -2.79 -1.61 16.58
C ARG A 142 -1.29 -1.60 16.40
N ARG A 143 -0.56 -2.14 17.39
CA ARG A 143 0.88 -2.40 17.31
C ARG A 143 1.15 -3.78 17.88
N GLU A 144 1.81 -4.62 17.10
CA GLU A 144 2.19 -5.96 17.52
C GLU A 144 3.66 -5.95 17.96
N LEU A 145 3.99 -6.73 19.00
CA LEU A 145 5.38 -6.87 19.44
C LEU A 145 6.13 -7.64 18.36
N THR A 146 7.25 -7.08 17.91
CA THR A 146 8.15 -7.77 17.01
C THR A 146 9.52 -7.90 17.67
N GLN A 147 9.91 -9.14 17.96
CA GLN A 147 11.18 -9.50 18.59
C GLN A 147 12.03 -10.21 17.54
N ALA A 148 13.30 -9.82 17.44
CA ALA A 148 14.29 -10.43 16.57
C ALA A 148 14.89 -11.69 17.21
#